data_AF-A0A971XWS2-F1
#
_entry.id   AF-A0A971XWS2-F1
#
_cell.length_a   1.000
_cell.length_b   1.000
_cell.length_c   1.000
_cell.angle_alpha   90.00
_cell.angle_beta   90.00
_cell.angle_gamma   90.00
#
_symmetry.space_group_name_H-M   'P 1'
#
loop_
_entity.id
_entity.type
_entity.pdbx_description
1 polymer ?
#
loop_
_entity_poly.entity_id
_entity_poly.type
_entity_poly.pdbx_seq_one_letter_code
_entity_poly.pdbx_strand_id
1 'polypeptide(L)' 'MFTPERQFTKDKLRVEIYPNREAMGKAAAAAAISKIREVLTEKDEVNVVFAAAPSQNEFQ' A
#
# COMPACT_ATOMS: atom_id res chain seq x y z
N MET A 1 -11.57 5.45 -6.11
CA MET A 1 -10.73 5.75 -4.93
C MET A 1 -11.25 4.88 -3.79
N PHE A 2 -10.42 4.00 -3.24
CA PHE A 2 -10.79 3.13 -2.12
C PHE A 2 -10.43 3.85 -0.83
N THR A 3 -11.45 4.36 -0.13
CA THR A 3 -11.26 5.15 1.09
C THR A 3 -11.38 4.23 2.30
N PRO A 4 -10.49 4.34 3.31
CA PRO A 4 -10.63 3.57 4.54
C PRO A 4 -11.88 4.00 5.32
N GLU A 5 -12.56 3.04 5.94
CA GLU A 5 -13.71 3.30 6.84
C GLU A 5 -13.24 3.90 8.17
N ARG A 6 -12.02 3.54 8.57
CA ARG A 6 -11.40 4.05 9.77
C ARG A 6 -9.90 4.19 9.55
N GLN A 7 -9.35 5.27 10.08
CA GLN A 7 -7.92 5.52 10.07
C GLN A 7 -7.50 6.05 11.44
N PHE A 8 -6.33 5.61 11.91
CA PHE A 8 -5.70 6.16 13.10
C PHE A 8 -4.18 6.00 13.00
N THR A 9 -3.47 6.72 13.86
CA THR A 9 -2.01 6.55 14.01
C THR A 9 -1.75 5.82 15.31
N LYS A 10 -0.91 4.79 15.25
CA LYS A 10 -0.36 4.12 16.42
C LYS A 10 1.16 4.20 16.35
N ASP A 11 1.75 4.90 17.31
CA ASP A 11 3.18 5.20 17.34
C ASP A 11 3.63 5.90 16.05
N LYS A 12 4.43 5.23 15.20
CA LYS A 12 4.89 5.75 13.90
C LYS A 12 4.12 5.19 12.70
N LEU A 13 3.09 4.38 12.93
CA LEU A 13 2.36 3.69 11.88
C LEU A 13 0.99 4.32 11.64
N ARG A 14 0.71 4.65 10.38
CA ARG A 14 -0.63 4.96 9.88
C ARG A 14 -1.37 3.64 9.66
N VAL A 15 -2.48 3.44 10.37
CA VAL A 15 -3.33 2.26 10.27
C VAL A 15 -4.60 2.64 9.52
N GLU A 16 -4.94 1.85 8.50
CA GLU A 16 -6.12 2.03 7.66
C GLU A 16 -6.95 0.74 7.68
N ILE A 17 -8.25 0.88 7.93
CA ILE A 17 -9.21 -0.23 7.99
C ILE A 17 -10.16 -0.10 6.82
N TYR A 18 -10.31 -1.19 6.08
CA TYR A 18 -11.11 -1.29 4.86
C TYR A 18 -12.22 -2.34 5.02
N PRO A 19 -13.33 -2.21 4.27
CA PRO A 19 -14.49 -3.11 4.39
C PRO A 19 -14.17 -4.57 4.03
N ASN A 20 -13.19 -4.78 3.14
CA ASN A 20 -12.82 -6.10 2.66
C ASN A 20 -11.38 -6.12 2.14
N ARG A 21 -10.87 -7.34 1.89
CA ARG A 21 -9.52 -7.58 1.40
C ARG A 21 -9.24 -6.94 0.04
N GLU A 22 -10.24 -6.91 -0.85
CA GLU A 22 -10.08 -6.34 -2.19
C GLU A 22 -9.84 -4.81 -2.11
N ALA A 23 -10.63 -4.09 -1.32
CA ALA A 23 -10.46 -2.66 -1.11
C ALA A 23 -9.11 -2.35 -0.44
N MET A 24 -8.72 -3.14 0.57
CA MET A 24 -7.41 -3.02 1.22
C MET A 24 -6.26 -3.27 0.25
N GLY A 25 -6.34 -4.32 -0.56
CA GLY A 25 -5.30 -4.70 -1.53
C GLY A 25 -5.09 -3.64 -2.60
N LYS A 26 -6.17 -3.11 -3.19
CA LYS A 26 -6.09 -2.00 -4.17
C LYS A 26 -5.54 -0.71 -3.56
N ALA A 27 -5.89 -0.41 -2.31
CA ALA A 27 -5.33 0.74 -1.61
C ALA A 27 -3.81 0.57 -1.35
N ALA A 28 -3.39 -0.62 -0.93
CA ALA A 28 -1.99 -0.95 -0.75
C ALA A 28 -1.19 -0.87 -2.06
N ALA A 29 -1.75 -1.38 -3.17
CA ALA A 29 -1.15 -1.27 -4.50
C ALA A 29 -0.99 0.20 -4.94
N ALA A 30 -2.03 1.01 -4.76
CA ALA A 30 -1.97 2.45 -5.05
C ALA A 30 -0.90 3.18 -4.23
N ALA A 31 -0.76 2.86 -2.93
CA ALA A 31 0.27 3.42 -2.06
C ALA A 31 1.68 3.04 -2.52
N ALA A 32 1.88 1.77 -2.89
CA ALA A 32 3.16 1.30 -3.42
C ALA A 32 3.52 1.97 -4.75
N ILE A 33 2.58 2.07 -5.69
CA ILE A 33 2.78 2.76 -6.98
C ILE A 33 3.16 4.22 -6.76
N SER A 34 2.46 4.91 -5.85
CA SER A 34 2.78 6.30 -5.51
C SER A 34 4.21 6.42 -4.98
N LYS A 35 4.62 5.53 -4.07
CA LYS A 35 5.95 5.59 -3.49
C LYS A 35 7.05 5.23 -4.49
N ILE A 36 6.82 4.24 -5.34
CA ILE A 36 7.74 3.87 -6.42
C ILE A 36 7.95 5.06 -7.35
N ARG A 37 6.87 5.72 -7.79
CA ARG A 37 6.96 6.91 -8.64
C ARG A 37 7.71 8.05 -7.97
N GLU A 38 7.44 8.30 -6.69
CA GLU A 38 8.15 9.32 -5.91
C GLU A 38 9.66 9.04 -5.87
N VAL A 39 10.08 7.82 -5.54
CA VAL A 39 11.51 7.46 -5.51
C VAL A 39 12.15 7.56 -6.89
N LEU A 40 11.42 7.19 -7.95
CA LEU A 40 11.89 7.32 -9.33
C LEU A 40 12.06 8.77 -9.80
N THR A 41 11.53 9.76 -9.07
CA THR A 41 11.86 11.18 -9.35
C THR A 41 13.24 11.58 -8.84
N GLU A 42 13.79 10.84 -7.88
CA GLU A 42 15.07 11.12 -7.23
C GLU A 42 16.18 10.15 -7.65
N LYS A 43 15.82 8.96 -8.13
CA LYS A 43 16.74 7.87 -8.51
C LYS A 43 16.29 7.20 -9.79
N ASP A 44 17.25 6.76 -10.59
CA ASP A 44 16.95 6.10 -11.88
C ASP A 44 16.35 4.69 -11.72
N GLU A 45 16.54 4.06 -10.55
CA GLU A 45 16.05 2.71 -10.27
C GLU A 45 15.47 2.55 -8.85
N VAL A 46 14.56 1.60 -8.70
CA VAL A 46 13.95 1.22 -7.42
C VAL A 46 14.06 -0.27 -7.22
N ASN A 47 14.62 -0.67 -6.07
CA ASN A 47 14.63 -2.05 -5.62
C ASN A 47 13.43 -2.30 -4.70
N VAL A 48 12.61 -3.31 -5.02
CA VAL A 48 11.42 -3.68 -4.24
C VAL A 48 11.56 -5.09 -3.72
N VAL A 49 11.36 -5.27 -2.41
CA VAL A 49 11.32 -6.60 -1.77
C VAL A 49 9.86 -6.98 -1.56
N PHE A 50 9.40 -7.99 -2.30
CA PHE A 50 8.04 -8.51 -2.17
C PHE A 50 7.99 -9.68 -1.18
N ALA A 51 7.09 -9.58 -0.21
CA ALA A 51 6.77 -10.70 0.67
C ALA A 51 5.74 -11.63 -0.01
N ALA A 52 5.96 -12.94 0.03
CA ALA A 52 5.14 -13.94 -0.66
C ALA A 52 4.13 -14.61 0.30
N ALA A 53 3.20 -13.84 0.85
CA ALA A 53 2.14 -14.36 1.74
C ALA A 53 0.76 -14.30 1.08
N PRO A 54 -0.18 -15.24 1.37
CA PRO A 54 -1.54 -15.24 0.80
C PRO A 54 -2.35 -13.97 1.01
N SER A 55 -1.97 -13.13 1.98
CA SER A 55 -2.57 -11.81 2.22
C SER A 55 -2.33 -10.81 1.09
N GLN A 56 -1.43 -11.12 0.13
CA GLN A 56 -1.09 -10.25 -1.00
C GLN A 56 -1.85 -10.58 -2.29
N ASN A 57 -2.75 -11.58 -2.30
CA ASN A 57 -3.47 -11.98 -3.51
C ASN A 57 -4.27 -10.84 -4.14
N GLU A 58 -4.76 -9.90 -3.32
CA GLU A 58 -5.55 -8.76 -3.74
C GLU A 58 -4.71 -7.50 -4.05
N PHE A 59 -3.37 -7.58 -4.02
CA PHE A 59 -2.47 -6.47 -4.32
C PHE A 59 -2.38 -6.24 -5.85
N GLN A 60 -3.34 -5.49 -6.40
CA GLN A 60 -3.49 -5.22 -7.84
C GLN A 60 -3.97 -3.79 -8.09
#